data_AF-A0A2K3JM57-F1
#
_entry.id   AF-A0A2K3JM57-F1
#
_cell.length_a   1.000
_cell.length_b   1.000
_cell.length_c   1.000
_cell.angle_alpha   90.00
_cell.angle_beta   90.00
_cell.angle_gamma   90.00
#
_symmetry.space_group_name_H-M   'P 1'
#
loop_
_entity.id
_entity.type
_entity.pdbx_description
1 polymer ?
#
loop_
_entity_poly.entity_id
_entity_poly.type
_entity_poly.pdbx_seq_one_letter_code
_entity_poly.pdbx_strand_id
1 'polypeptide(L)'
;MLSTLQTPRSSLSRFTLPSTITTLASNSQSTLTTTQSPTTSPPQSQILSIRHSLLTRNLSAVDLARSYLTRLRLTEPHLRSFLHIPDDQTIISQANDLDRRIAAGEDVGPLAGVLVAVKDNICTADMPSTGGSRILQNYRPPFDATAVKKLKELGGIVVGKTNMDEFGMGSTTEASAFQ
;
A
#
# COMPACT_ATOMS: atom_id res chain seq x y z
N MET A 1 33.55 21.35 -5.53
CA MET A 1 33.49 22.75 -6.00
C MET A 1 33.25 22.69 -7.51
N LEU A 2 32.19 23.19 -8.15
CA LEU A 2 31.36 24.35 -7.87
C LEU A 2 29.86 23.99 -7.73
N SER A 3 29.21 24.72 -6.84
CA SER A 3 27.77 24.76 -6.59
C SER A 3 27.18 25.94 -7.39
N THR A 4 26.15 25.71 -8.19
CA THR A 4 25.35 26.77 -8.82
C THR A 4 24.02 26.87 -8.08
N LEU A 5 24.00 27.71 -7.05
CA LEU A 5 22.81 28.16 -6.34
C LEU A 5 22.02 29.11 -7.24
N GLN A 6 20.78 28.73 -7.56
CA GLN A 6 19.84 29.57 -8.29
C GLN A 6 18.91 30.27 -7.28
N THR A 7 19.04 31.59 -7.15
CA THR A 7 18.23 32.45 -6.27
C THR A 7 16.86 32.81 -6.90
N PRO A 8 15.82 33.07 -6.08
CA PRO A 8 14.46 33.26 -6.55
C PRO A 8 14.21 34.68 -7.09
N ARG A 9 13.43 34.81 -8.17
CA ARG A 9 12.92 36.09 -8.66
C ARG A 9 11.64 36.46 -7.91
N SER A 10 11.73 37.47 -7.05
CA SER A 10 10.60 38.22 -6.52
C SER A 10 10.69 39.68 -6.99
N SER A 11 9.76 40.14 -7.82
CA SER A 11 9.55 41.59 -8.00
C SER A 11 8.08 41.92 -8.25
N LEU A 12 7.54 42.58 -7.23
CA LEU A 12 6.36 43.44 -7.17
C LEU A 12 6.15 44.29 -8.45
N SER A 13 4.90 44.51 -8.87
CA SER A 13 4.18 45.75 -8.52
C SER A 13 2.91 45.97 -9.36
N ARG A 14 1.80 46.20 -8.64
CA ARG A 14 0.76 47.23 -8.85
C ARG A 14 0.33 47.51 -10.30
N PHE A 15 -0.81 46.93 -10.66
CA PHE A 15 -1.72 47.55 -11.64
C PHE A 15 -2.92 48.15 -10.92
N THR A 16 -3.05 49.46 -11.07
CA THR A 16 -4.13 50.32 -10.56
C THR A 16 -5.36 50.23 -11.44
N LEU A 17 -6.54 50.18 -10.80
CA LEU A 17 -7.87 50.21 -11.40
C LEU A 17 -8.18 51.56 -12.07
N PRO A 18 -9.01 51.59 -13.13
CA PRO A 18 -9.91 52.69 -13.39
C PRO A 18 -11.36 52.34 -13.04
N SER A 19 -12.04 53.36 -12.53
CA SER A 19 -13.39 53.37 -11.99
C SER A 19 -14.47 53.49 -13.09
N THR A 20 -15.57 52.76 -12.89
CA THR A 20 -16.98 53.07 -13.26
C THR A 20 -17.34 53.40 -14.72
N ILE A 21 -18.12 52.50 -15.36
CA ILE A 21 -19.29 52.87 -16.19
C ILE A 21 -20.47 51.89 -15.93
N THR A 22 -21.62 52.53 -15.72
CA THR A 22 -23.03 52.16 -15.51
C THR A 22 -23.66 50.97 -16.26
N THR A 23 -24.37 50.16 -15.47
CA THR A 23 -25.66 49.46 -15.63
C THR A 23 -26.23 49.12 -17.01
N LEU A 24 -26.48 47.81 -17.24
CA LEU A 24 -27.67 47.31 -17.93
C LEU A 24 -28.15 46.02 -17.23
N ALA A 25 -29.34 46.09 -16.64
CA ALA A 25 -30.02 44.96 -16.04
C ALA A 25 -30.59 44.04 -17.13
N SER A 26 -30.30 42.74 -17.06
CA SER A 26 -31.08 41.71 -17.73
C SER A 26 -31.37 40.58 -16.74
N ASN A 27 -32.65 40.48 -16.39
CA ASN A 27 -33.20 39.39 -15.59
C ASN A 27 -32.99 38.06 -16.31
N SER A 28 -32.25 37.16 -15.68
CA SER A 28 -32.34 35.72 -15.96
C SER A 28 -32.24 34.97 -14.63
N GLN A 29 -33.40 34.70 -14.05
CA GLN A 29 -33.53 33.76 -12.95
C GLN A 29 -33.14 32.37 -13.47
N SER A 30 -31.94 31.92 -13.12
CA SER A 30 -31.61 30.49 -13.13
C SER A 30 -31.63 30.03 -11.68
N THR A 31 -32.74 29.42 -11.27
CA THR A 31 -32.80 28.64 -10.05
C THR A 31 -31.90 27.42 -10.22
N LEU A 32 -30.64 27.56 -9.85
CA LEU A 32 -29.74 26.43 -9.64
C LEU A 32 -30.28 25.65 -8.43
N THR A 33 -31.14 24.68 -8.72
CA THR A 33 -31.49 23.63 -7.77
C THR A 33 -30.21 22.87 -7.47
N THR A 34 -29.52 23.24 -6.39
CA THR A 34 -28.40 22.48 -5.85
C THR A 34 -28.96 21.14 -5.35
N THR A 35 -28.92 20.13 -6.22
CA THR A 35 -29.15 18.75 -5.83
C THR A 35 -28.03 18.38 -4.85
N GLN A 36 -28.33 18.39 -3.55
CA GLN A 36 -27.40 17.87 -2.55
C GLN A 36 -27.11 16.41 -2.89
N SER A 37 -25.87 16.14 -3.25
CA SER A 37 -25.37 14.79 -3.44
C SER A 37 -25.50 14.04 -2.09
N PRO A 38 -25.88 12.75 -2.08
CA PRO A 38 -25.96 12.00 -0.84
C PRO A 38 -24.61 12.04 -0.14
N THR A 39 -24.63 12.41 1.14
CA THR A 39 -23.47 12.41 2.03
C THR A 39 -23.02 10.95 2.22
N THR A 40 -22.17 10.49 1.32
CA THR A 40 -21.47 9.23 1.48
C THR A 40 -20.47 9.44 2.60
N SER A 41 -20.65 8.69 3.70
CA SER A 41 -19.64 8.60 4.75
C SER A 41 -18.30 8.24 4.10
N PRO A 42 -17.18 8.80 4.60
CA PRO A 42 -15.87 8.51 4.02
C PRO A 42 -15.62 6.99 4.03
N PRO A 43 -14.94 6.45 3.02
CA PRO A 43 -14.68 5.02 2.95
C PRO A 43 -13.91 4.57 4.19
N GLN A 44 -14.46 3.58 4.89
CA GLN A 44 -13.83 3.01 6.08
C GLN A 44 -12.58 2.22 5.66
N SER A 45 -11.44 2.53 6.26
CA SER A 45 -10.18 1.84 5.98
C SER A 45 -10.28 0.35 6.31
N GLN A 46 -10.04 -0.51 5.32
CA GLN A 46 -10.03 -1.97 5.50
C GLN A 46 -8.99 -2.40 6.53
N ILE A 47 -7.82 -1.75 6.58
CA ILE A 47 -6.78 -2.02 7.57
C ILE A 47 -7.31 -1.79 8.99
N LEU A 48 -7.98 -0.66 9.21
CA LEU A 48 -8.54 -0.33 10.52
C LEU A 48 -9.69 -1.27 10.89
N SER A 49 -10.55 -1.61 9.92
CA SER A 49 -11.65 -2.55 10.13
C SER A 49 -11.17 -3.97 10.48
N ILE A 50 -10.19 -4.49 9.74
CA ILE A 50 -9.59 -5.82 10.01
C ILE A 50 -9.01 -5.85 11.42
N ARG A 51 -8.20 -4.84 11.75
CA ARG A 51 -7.59 -4.74 13.07
C ARG A 51 -8.64 -4.69 14.18
N HIS A 52 -9.69 -3.89 13.99
CA HIS A 52 -10.79 -3.80 14.96
C HIS A 52 -11.49 -5.16 15.15
N SER A 53 -11.79 -5.87 14.06
CA SER A 53 -12.40 -7.20 14.11
C SER A 53 -11.53 -8.24 14.83
N LEU A 54 -10.21 -8.18 14.65
CA LEU A 54 -9.25 -9.05 15.35
C LEU A 54 -9.24 -8.78 16.85
N LEU A 55 -9.14 -7.51 17.25
CA LEU A 55 -9.10 -7.14 18.67
C LEU A 55 -10.43 -7.40 19.38
N THR A 56 -11.55 -7.29 18.67
CA THR A 56 -12.89 -7.62 19.20
C THR A 56 -13.20 -9.12 19.12
N ARG A 57 -12.29 -9.95 18.59
CA ARG A 57 -12.44 -11.40 18.41
C ARG A 57 -13.63 -11.81 17.53
N ASN A 58 -14.11 -10.90 16.68
CA ASN A 58 -15.10 -11.19 15.65
C ASN A 58 -14.51 -11.97 14.47
N LEU A 59 -13.19 -11.92 14.32
CA LEU A 59 -12.40 -12.62 13.31
C LEU A 59 -11.08 -13.07 13.97
N SER A 60 -10.58 -14.25 13.64
CA SER A 60 -9.22 -14.68 14.03
C SER A 60 -8.21 -14.36 12.92
N ALA A 61 -6.96 -14.16 13.28
CA ALA A 61 -5.88 -13.96 12.31
C ALA A 61 -5.70 -15.20 11.44
N VAL A 62 -5.90 -16.40 12.01
CA VAL A 62 -5.85 -17.67 11.27
C VAL A 62 -6.96 -17.74 10.21
N ASP A 63 -8.19 -17.34 10.53
CA ASP A 63 -9.29 -17.33 9.56
C ASP A 63 -9.01 -16.34 8.42
N LEU A 64 -8.45 -15.17 8.76
CA LEU A 64 -8.03 -14.17 7.77
C LEU A 64 -6.94 -14.74 6.84
N ALA A 65 -5.91 -15.38 7.40
CA ALA A 65 -4.84 -16.01 6.63
C ALA A 65 -5.37 -17.13 5.71
N ARG A 66 -6.26 -17.99 6.21
CA ARG A 66 -6.91 -19.06 5.41
C ARG A 66 -7.74 -18.49 4.26
N SER A 67 -8.51 -17.44 4.53
CA SER A 67 -9.31 -16.75 3.51
C SER A 67 -8.41 -16.15 2.41
N TYR A 68 -7.34 -15.49 2.81
CA TYR A 68 -6.32 -14.97 1.89
C TYR A 68 -5.70 -16.08 1.03
N LEU A 69 -5.19 -17.15 1.64
CA LEU A 69 -4.55 -18.27 0.92
C LEU A 69 -5.51 -18.95 -0.05
N THR A 70 -6.78 -19.09 0.34
CA THR A 70 -7.83 -19.62 -0.54
C THR A 70 -8.01 -18.74 -1.78
N ARG A 71 -8.12 -17.42 -1.59
CA ARG A 71 -8.22 -16.48 -2.71
C ARG A 71 -6.96 -16.51 -3.58
N LEU A 72 -5.79 -16.48 -2.96
CA LEU A 72 -4.50 -16.51 -3.64
C LEU A 72 -4.41 -17.68 -4.62
N ARG A 73 -4.77 -18.90 -4.18
CA ARG A 73 -4.76 -20.10 -5.01
C ARG A 73 -5.70 -20.02 -6.22
N LEU A 74 -6.84 -19.37 -6.06
CA LEU A 74 -7.83 -19.21 -7.13
C LEU A 74 -7.41 -18.14 -8.15
N THR A 75 -6.75 -17.06 -7.70
CA THR A 75 -6.47 -15.91 -8.57
C THR A 75 -5.07 -15.91 -9.14
N GLU A 76 -4.08 -16.37 -8.40
CA GLU A 76 -2.66 -16.23 -8.76
C GLU A 76 -2.25 -16.95 -10.05
N PRO A 77 -2.77 -18.14 -10.40
CA PRO A 77 -2.47 -18.79 -11.68
C PRO A 77 -2.83 -17.94 -12.91
N HIS A 78 -3.78 -17.01 -12.76
CA HIS A 78 -4.25 -16.12 -13.81
C HIS A 78 -3.55 -14.75 -13.80
N LEU A 79 -3.22 -14.24 -12.61
CA LEU A 79 -2.63 -12.91 -12.44
C LEU A 79 -1.10 -12.89 -12.51
N ARG A 80 -0.43 -13.95 -12.04
CA ARG A 80 1.04 -14.05 -11.94
C ARG A 80 1.64 -12.82 -11.24
N SER A 81 1.00 -12.39 -10.16
CA SER A 81 1.34 -11.19 -9.40
C SER A 81 2.46 -11.39 -8.38
N PHE A 82 2.82 -12.63 -8.05
CA PHE A 82 3.88 -13.00 -7.12
C PHE A 82 5.02 -13.75 -7.81
N LEU A 83 6.25 -13.44 -7.44
CA LEU A 83 7.46 -14.21 -7.79
C LEU A 83 7.81 -15.25 -6.73
N HIS A 84 7.44 -14.97 -5.47
CA HIS A 84 7.64 -15.89 -4.37
C HIS A 84 6.47 -15.80 -3.39
N ILE A 85 5.93 -16.96 -3.04
CA ILE A 85 4.96 -17.14 -1.98
C ILE A 85 5.60 -18.13 -1.00
N PRO A 86 5.70 -17.80 0.31
CA PRO A 86 6.19 -18.75 1.31
C PRO A 86 5.18 -19.89 1.47
N ASP A 87 5.61 -20.99 2.09
CA ASP A 87 4.70 -22.09 2.40
C ASP A 87 3.50 -21.58 3.22
N ASP A 88 2.29 -22.08 2.90
CA ASP A 88 1.05 -21.76 3.63
C ASP A 88 1.25 -21.84 5.15
N GLN A 89 1.98 -22.86 5.60
CA GLN A 89 2.22 -23.10 7.02
C GLN A 89 3.01 -21.95 7.69
N THR A 90 3.89 -21.27 6.95
CA THR A 90 4.60 -20.10 7.45
C THR A 90 3.62 -18.96 7.75
N ILE A 91 2.71 -18.66 6.83
CA ILE A 91 1.71 -17.61 7.02
C ILE A 91 0.73 -17.99 8.15
N ILE A 92 0.28 -19.25 8.17
CA ILE A 92 -0.62 -19.77 9.21
C ILE A 92 0.07 -19.75 10.59
N SER A 93 1.36 -20.06 10.69
CA SER A 93 2.09 -20.01 11.96
C SER A 93 2.22 -18.58 12.51
N GLN A 94 2.45 -17.59 11.65
CA GLN A 94 2.50 -16.18 12.05
C GLN A 94 1.12 -15.69 12.50
N ALA A 95 0.06 -16.12 11.83
CA ALA A 95 -1.32 -15.83 12.23
C ALA A 95 -1.68 -16.46 13.60
N ASN A 96 -1.27 -17.71 13.85
CA ASN A 96 -1.46 -18.35 15.16
C ASN A 96 -0.70 -17.64 16.27
N ASP A 97 0.55 -17.22 16.02
CA ASP A 97 1.32 -16.41 16.98
C ASP A 97 0.59 -15.12 17.31
N LEU A 98 0.08 -14.41 16.29
CA LEU A 98 -0.69 -13.20 16.48
C LEU A 98 -1.95 -13.43 17.34
N ASP A 99 -2.75 -14.45 17.03
CA ASP A 99 -3.95 -14.77 17.82
C ASP A 99 -3.60 -15.09 19.28
N ARG A 100 -2.49 -15.82 19.53
CA ARG A 100 -1.99 -16.09 20.89
C ARG A 100 -1.62 -14.80 21.62
N ARG A 101 -0.90 -13.89 20.97
CA ARG A 101 -0.49 -12.61 21.56
C ARG A 101 -1.69 -11.71 21.87
N ILE A 102 -2.69 -11.69 21.00
CA ILE A 102 -3.99 -11.01 21.26
C ILE A 102 -4.69 -11.65 22.47
N ALA A 103 -4.71 -12.98 22.57
CA ALA A 103 -5.32 -13.68 23.71
C ALA A 103 -4.60 -13.39 25.04
N ALA A 104 -3.28 -13.23 25.00
CA ALA A 104 -2.44 -12.86 26.14
C ALA A 104 -2.53 -11.38 26.54
N GLY A 105 -3.21 -10.55 25.74
CA GLY A 105 -3.35 -9.10 26.00
C GLY A 105 -2.09 -8.30 25.70
N GLU A 106 -1.19 -8.82 24.85
CA GLU A 106 0.01 -8.12 24.44
C GLU A 106 -0.29 -6.97 23.47
N ASP A 107 0.62 -5.98 23.39
CA ASP A 107 0.60 -5.01 22.30
C ASP A 107 1.05 -5.68 20.99
N VAL A 108 0.10 -5.89 20.09
CA VAL A 108 0.30 -6.50 18.77
C VAL A 108 0.55 -5.47 17.67
N GLY A 109 0.59 -4.18 18.01
CA GLY A 109 0.90 -3.10 17.09
C GLY A 109 -0.27 -2.62 16.22
N PRO A 110 -0.05 -1.55 15.44
CA PRO A 110 -1.08 -0.93 14.61
C PRO A 110 -1.37 -1.69 13.30
N LEU A 111 -0.51 -2.63 12.90
CA LEU A 111 -0.67 -3.44 11.69
C LEU A 111 -1.00 -4.90 11.98
N ALA A 112 -1.38 -5.22 13.22
CA ALA A 112 -1.82 -6.54 13.62
C ALA A 112 -2.85 -7.13 12.64
N GLY A 113 -2.45 -8.23 12.00
CA GLY A 113 -3.27 -8.99 11.06
C GLY A 113 -3.41 -8.36 9.67
N VAL A 114 -2.65 -7.31 9.39
CA VAL A 114 -2.53 -6.79 8.03
C VAL A 114 -1.57 -7.70 7.26
N LEU A 115 -2.10 -8.33 6.21
CA LEU A 115 -1.32 -9.14 5.27
C LEU A 115 -0.74 -8.23 4.19
N VAL A 116 0.58 -8.29 3.97
CA VAL A 116 1.29 -7.37 3.08
C VAL A 116 2.19 -8.14 2.12
N ALA A 117 2.04 -7.86 0.83
CA ALA A 117 2.98 -8.31 -0.18
C ALA A 117 4.08 -7.24 -0.39
N VAL A 118 5.32 -7.67 -0.58
CA VAL A 118 6.48 -6.78 -0.70
C VAL A 118 7.03 -6.84 -2.13
N LYS A 119 7.28 -5.70 -2.75
CA LYS A 119 7.88 -5.64 -4.09
C LYS A 119 9.25 -6.33 -4.10
N ASP A 120 9.53 -7.13 -5.13
CA ASP A 120 10.69 -8.04 -5.13
C ASP A 120 12.07 -7.35 -5.12
N ASN A 121 12.15 -6.06 -5.45
CA ASN A 121 13.36 -5.24 -5.30
C ASN A 121 13.57 -4.68 -3.87
N ILE A 122 12.71 -5.01 -2.91
CA ILE A 122 12.86 -4.63 -1.51
C ILE A 122 13.31 -5.85 -0.70
N CYS A 123 14.47 -5.79 -0.05
CA CYS A 123 15.04 -6.94 0.65
C CYS A 123 14.17 -7.44 1.83
N THR A 124 14.05 -8.76 1.93
CA THR A 124 13.38 -9.53 3.00
C THR A 124 14.30 -10.68 3.39
N ALA A 125 14.74 -10.79 4.64
CA ALA A 125 15.74 -11.78 5.05
C ALA A 125 15.24 -13.24 4.94
N ASP A 126 13.93 -13.44 5.06
CA ASP A 126 13.25 -14.74 5.07
C ASP A 126 12.79 -15.21 3.68
N MET A 127 12.97 -14.39 2.63
CA MET A 127 12.48 -14.67 1.27
C MET A 127 13.53 -14.26 0.22
N PRO A 128 13.54 -14.85 -0.99
CA PRO A 128 14.38 -14.35 -2.07
C PRO A 128 14.05 -12.89 -2.43
N SER A 129 14.99 -12.20 -3.08
CA SER A 129 14.76 -10.87 -3.66
C SER A 129 15.50 -10.76 -4.98
N THR A 130 14.81 -11.09 -6.07
CA THR A 130 15.44 -11.23 -7.40
C THR A 130 15.44 -9.91 -8.19
N GLY A 131 14.70 -8.90 -7.74
CA GLY A 131 14.46 -7.68 -8.49
C GLY A 131 13.75 -7.92 -9.83
N GLY A 132 13.00 -9.02 -9.96
CA GLY A 132 12.43 -9.43 -11.25
C GLY A 132 13.45 -9.87 -12.30
N SER A 133 14.71 -10.13 -11.91
CA SER A 133 15.83 -10.47 -12.80
C SER A 133 16.34 -11.90 -12.57
N ARG A 134 16.72 -12.58 -13.65
CA ARG A 134 17.43 -13.87 -13.56
C ARG A 134 18.85 -13.74 -13.00
N ILE A 135 19.46 -12.55 -13.05
CA ILE A 135 20.79 -12.30 -12.48
C ILE A 135 20.79 -12.58 -10.97
N LEU A 136 19.70 -12.27 -10.28
CA LEU A 136 19.55 -12.45 -8.83
C LEU A 136 18.61 -13.61 -8.45
N GLN A 137 18.34 -14.55 -9.36
CA GLN A 137 17.36 -15.64 -9.11
C GLN A 137 17.64 -16.47 -7.84
N ASN A 138 18.90 -16.56 -7.44
CA ASN A 138 19.35 -17.31 -6.25
C ASN A 138 19.74 -16.40 -5.07
N TYR A 139 19.49 -15.09 -5.16
CA TYR A 139 19.87 -14.16 -4.12
C TYR A 139 18.88 -14.21 -2.94
N ARG A 140 19.43 -14.48 -1.76
CA ARG A 140 18.72 -14.38 -0.47
C ARG A 140 19.37 -13.26 0.35
N PRO A 141 18.66 -12.14 0.61
CA PRO A 141 19.19 -11.06 1.41
C PRO A 141 19.56 -11.51 2.82
N PRO A 142 20.67 -11.04 3.41
CA PRO A 142 21.00 -11.32 4.81
C PRO A 142 20.27 -10.40 5.82
N PHE A 143 19.43 -9.48 5.34
CA PHE A 143 18.71 -8.51 6.18
C PHE A 143 17.35 -8.13 5.57
N ASP A 144 16.45 -7.65 6.43
CA ASP A 144 15.22 -6.96 6.03
C ASP A 144 15.53 -5.50 5.70
N ALA A 145 14.98 -4.98 4.59
CA ALA A 145 14.98 -3.54 4.34
C ALA A 145 14.27 -2.80 5.49
N THR A 146 14.69 -1.57 5.81
CA THR A 146 14.13 -0.79 6.92
C THR A 146 12.60 -0.72 6.93
N ALA A 147 11.97 -0.58 5.76
CA ALA A 147 10.51 -0.55 5.63
C ALA A 147 9.87 -1.90 6.02
N VAL A 148 10.45 -3.02 5.58
CA VAL A 148 9.99 -4.38 5.90
C VAL A 148 10.17 -4.65 7.39
N LYS A 149 11.33 -4.29 7.94
CA LYS A 149 11.62 -4.43 9.38
C LYS A 149 10.57 -3.71 10.22
N LYS A 150 10.31 -2.42 9.93
CA LYS A 150 9.29 -1.63 10.62
C LYS A 150 7.88 -2.20 10.45
N LEU A 151 7.55 -2.68 9.25
CA LEU A 151 6.26 -3.31 8.98
C LEU A 151 6.04 -4.54 9.88
N LYS A 152 7.03 -5.44 9.95
CA LYS A 152 7.00 -6.64 10.80
C LYS A 152 6.94 -6.28 12.29
N GLU A 153 7.75 -5.30 12.73
CA GLU A 153 7.75 -4.79 14.12
C GLU A 153 6.38 -4.23 14.54
N LEU A 154 5.63 -3.63 13.61
CA LEU A 154 4.29 -3.09 13.85
C LEU A 154 3.16 -4.13 13.75
N GLY A 155 3.51 -5.42 13.59
CA GLY A 155 2.56 -6.54 13.60
C GLY A 155 2.04 -6.98 12.22
N GLY A 156 2.59 -6.43 11.14
CA GLY A 156 2.23 -6.84 9.78
C GLY A 156 2.85 -8.18 9.40
N ILE A 157 2.13 -8.97 8.59
CA ILE A 157 2.55 -10.29 8.11
C ILE A 157 2.93 -10.18 6.64
N VAL A 158 4.18 -10.49 6.29
CA VAL A 158 4.63 -10.49 4.89
C VAL A 158 4.22 -11.81 4.23
N VAL A 159 3.39 -11.72 3.19
CA VAL A 159 2.78 -12.89 2.53
C VAL A 159 3.46 -13.30 1.23
N GLY A 160 4.44 -12.53 0.75
CA GLY A 160 5.19 -12.89 -0.45
C GLY A 160 5.87 -11.71 -1.14
N LYS A 161 6.51 -12.04 -2.26
CA LYS A 161 7.26 -11.12 -3.13
C LYS A 161 6.48 -10.87 -4.42
N THR A 162 6.11 -9.63 -4.71
CA THR A 162 5.33 -9.32 -5.92
C THR A 162 6.22 -9.22 -7.15
N ASN A 163 5.67 -9.57 -8.31
CA ASN A 163 6.30 -9.36 -9.59
C ASN A 163 6.45 -7.86 -9.92
N MET A 164 7.39 -7.58 -10.83
CA MET A 164 7.75 -6.25 -11.29
C MET A 164 8.61 -6.34 -12.55
N ASP A 165 8.72 -5.23 -13.29
CA ASP A 165 9.74 -5.06 -14.31
C ASP A 165 11.14 -5.25 -13.73
N GLU A 166 12.05 -5.82 -14.53
CA GLU A 166 13.42 -6.08 -14.14
C GLU A 166 14.11 -4.83 -13.58
N PHE A 167 14.63 -4.91 -12.35
CA PHE A 167 15.23 -3.81 -11.58
C PHE A 167 14.34 -2.56 -11.41
N GLY A 168 13.05 -2.65 -11.68
CA GLY A 168 12.11 -1.53 -11.67
C GLY A 168 12.20 -0.65 -12.91
N MET A 169 12.82 -1.15 -13.98
CA MET A 169 12.97 -0.45 -15.25
C MET A 169 11.81 -0.81 -16.19
N GLY A 170 10.68 -0.16 -15.98
CA GLY A 170 9.48 -0.34 -16.80
C GLY A 170 8.24 0.19 -16.12
N SER A 171 7.12 0.17 -16.84
CA SER A 171 5.82 0.64 -16.34
C SER A 171 4.66 -0.29 -16.67
N THR A 172 4.94 -1.49 -17.19
CA THR A 172 3.92 -2.46 -17.60
C THR A 172 4.09 -3.83 -16.96
N THR A 173 5.25 -4.11 -16.33
CA THR A 173 5.63 -5.43 -15.77
C THR A 173 5.85 -6.53 -16.81
N GLU A 174 5.75 -6.19 -18.11
CA GLU A 174 6.03 -7.11 -19.22
C GLU A 174 7.53 -7.45 -19.33
N ALA A 175 8.42 -6.59 -18.81
CA ALA A 175 9.86 -6.81 -18.80
C ALA A 175 10.33 -7.67 -17.61
N SER A 176 9.43 -8.33 -16.88
CA SER A 176 9.82 -9.29 -15.84
C SER A 176 10.51 -10.51 -16.46
N ALA A 177 11.66 -10.92 -15.93
CA ALA A 177 12.39 -12.08 -16.45
C ALA A 177 11.73 -13.44 -16.16
N PHE A 178 10.58 -13.43 -15.45
CA PHE A 178 9.83 -14.60 -15.01
C PHE A 178 8.43 -14.72 -15.65
N GLN A 179 8.08 -13.84 -16.58
CA GLN A 179 6.83 -13.91 -17.36
C GLN A 179 7.07 -14.20 -18.84
#